data_AF-A0A228JAY8-F1
#
_entry.id   AF-A0A228JAY8-F1
#
_cell.length_a   1.000
_cell.length_b   1.000
_cell.length_c   1.000
_cell.angle_alpha   90.00
_cell.angle_beta   90.00
_cell.angle_gamma   90.00
#
_symmetry.space_group_name_H-M   'P 1'
#
loop_
_entity.id
_entity.type
_entity.pdbx_description
1 polymer ?
#
loop_
_entity_poly.entity_id
_entity_poly.type
_entity_poly.pdbx_seq_one_letter_code
_entity_poly.pdbx_strand_id
1 'polypeptide(L)'
;MSAANVNHALEAAGHHAMERLGIDPHGRHAAAARAHAKQAGRQLAVAGYKREDASPHITENPPLHDDHEAGYFDGENARFAIKFSGADGLDAAGLDACLQARAAFDQAVHEADADAVQVVMDTIFRIATKYPGGIVAFFDDVPEVEDLRRAAVAWRTATDAHDAARAAAVARQAEWEASLPSATELMRAVAAEANGEGTSFDFQGYTLWHEPDHGGWSLTNAYGVDHCRFLTSERDFQQLIDTVRRRQDIGPVPPGCEIPDEPVEDDSYIDAMTACYEAETALLARLGLSADAPVLDAV
;
A
#
# COMPACT_ATOMS: atom_id res chain seq x y z
N MET A 1 5.56 -13.35 -13.74
CA MET A 1 5.71 -13.86 -15.12
C MET A 1 5.22 -12.78 -16.06
N SER A 2 5.99 -12.42 -17.10
CA SER A 2 5.45 -11.57 -18.18
C SER A 2 4.42 -12.41 -18.92
N ALA A 3 3.13 -12.11 -18.79
CA ALA A 3 2.12 -12.74 -19.63
C ALA A 3 2.52 -12.45 -21.09
N ALA A 4 2.65 -13.49 -21.90
CA ALA A 4 2.74 -13.30 -23.34
C ALA A 4 1.49 -12.53 -23.78
N ASN A 5 1.60 -11.53 -24.66
CA ASN A 5 0.44 -10.82 -25.17
C ASN A 5 -0.51 -11.81 -25.83
N VAL A 6 -1.58 -12.18 -25.13
CA VAL A 6 -2.60 -13.10 -25.60
C VAL A 6 -3.35 -12.43 -26.74
N ASN A 7 -3.46 -13.11 -27.89
CA ASN A 7 -4.31 -12.64 -28.97
C ASN A 7 -5.75 -13.05 -28.67
N HIS A 8 -6.47 -12.22 -27.92
CA HIS A 8 -7.82 -12.56 -27.47
C HIS A 8 -8.81 -12.79 -28.61
N ALA A 9 -8.61 -12.16 -29.78
CA ALA A 9 -9.47 -12.44 -30.95
C ALA A 9 -9.28 -13.88 -31.46
N LEU A 10 -8.03 -14.36 -31.48
CA LEU A 10 -7.71 -15.75 -31.86
C LEU A 10 -8.22 -16.74 -30.81
N GLU A 11 -8.01 -16.46 -29.52
CA GLU A 11 -8.52 -17.32 -28.44
C GLU A 11 -10.06 -17.41 -28.46
N ALA A 12 -10.75 -16.29 -28.72
CA ALA A 12 -12.20 -16.28 -28.85
C ALA A 12 -12.69 -17.23 -29.96
N ALA A 13 -12.06 -17.17 -31.13
CA ALA A 13 -12.37 -18.07 -32.24
C ALA A 13 -12.02 -19.53 -31.93
N GLY A 14 -10.89 -19.77 -31.23
CA GLY A 14 -10.47 -21.09 -30.79
C GLY A 14 -11.49 -21.75 -29.85
N HIS A 15 -11.87 -21.05 -28.79
CA HIS A 15 -12.90 -21.52 -27.86
C HIS A 15 -14.26 -21.71 -28.53
N HIS A 16 -14.67 -20.79 -29.41
CA HIS A 16 -15.92 -20.95 -30.15
C HIS A 16 -15.89 -22.19 -31.07
N ALA A 17 -14.75 -22.47 -31.71
CA ALA A 17 -14.60 -23.67 -32.52
C ALA A 17 -14.71 -24.95 -31.68
N MET A 18 -14.06 -24.99 -30.51
CA MET A 18 -14.16 -26.13 -29.59
C MET A 18 -15.60 -26.39 -29.13
N GLU A 19 -16.33 -25.32 -28.79
CA GLU A 19 -17.75 -25.39 -28.44
C GLU A 19 -18.59 -25.95 -29.59
N ARG A 20 -18.43 -25.43 -30.82
CA ARG A 20 -19.17 -25.89 -32.00
C ARG A 20 -18.88 -27.33 -32.39
N LEU A 21 -17.67 -27.82 -32.12
CA LEU A 21 -17.28 -29.21 -32.37
C LEU A 21 -17.76 -30.16 -31.26
N GLY A 22 -18.39 -29.63 -30.20
CA GLY A 22 -18.81 -30.42 -29.04
C GLY A 22 -17.64 -30.91 -28.18
N ILE A 23 -16.46 -30.31 -28.33
CA ILE A 23 -15.26 -30.61 -27.55
C ILE A 23 -15.25 -29.67 -26.34
N ASP A 24 -16.33 -29.72 -25.55
CA ASP A 24 -16.49 -28.89 -24.35
C ASP A 24 -16.92 -29.75 -23.16
N PRO A 25 -16.00 -30.60 -22.64
CA PRO A 25 -16.31 -31.57 -21.58
C PRO A 25 -16.79 -30.91 -20.28
N HIS A 26 -16.53 -29.61 -20.11
CA HIS A 26 -16.88 -28.85 -18.90
C HIS A 26 -17.93 -27.74 -19.16
N GLY A 27 -18.39 -27.56 -20.40
CA GLY A 27 -19.36 -26.53 -20.76
C GLY A 27 -18.86 -25.08 -20.62
N ARG A 28 -17.54 -24.86 -20.68
CA ARG A 28 -16.90 -23.58 -20.36
C ARG A 28 -16.42 -22.80 -21.59
N HIS A 29 -16.32 -23.44 -22.76
CA HIS A 29 -15.74 -22.80 -23.94
C HIS A 29 -16.65 -21.72 -24.53
N ALA A 30 -17.97 -21.86 -24.44
CA ALA A 30 -18.90 -20.80 -24.85
C ALA A 30 -18.64 -19.49 -24.06
N ALA A 31 -18.53 -19.59 -22.74
CA ALA A 31 -18.28 -18.44 -21.87
C ALA A 31 -16.89 -17.83 -22.11
N ALA A 32 -15.86 -18.67 -22.24
CA ALA A 32 -14.50 -18.24 -22.56
C ALA A 32 -14.44 -17.50 -23.90
N ALA A 33 -15.08 -18.03 -24.94
CA ALA A 33 -15.12 -17.40 -26.26
C ALA A 33 -15.68 -15.97 -26.20
N ARG A 34 -16.79 -15.79 -25.47
CA ARG A 34 -17.41 -14.47 -25.27
C ARG A 34 -16.52 -13.53 -24.45
N ALA A 35 -15.93 -14.01 -23.37
CA ALA A 35 -15.01 -13.22 -22.54
C ALA A 35 -13.79 -12.75 -23.35
N HIS A 36 -13.18 -13.63 -24.13
CA HIS A 36 -12.08 -13.29 -25.03
C HIS A 36 -12.50 -12.32 -26.14
N ALA A 37 -13.69 -12.49 -26.75
CA ALA A 37 -14.20 -11.54 -27.74
C ALA A 37 -14.38 -10.14 -27.14
N LYS A 38 -14.98 -10.07 -25.94
CA LYS A 38 -15.14 -8.81 -25.19
C LYS A 38 -13.79 -8.17 -24.84
N GLN A 39 -12.83 -8.98 -24.39
CA GLN A 39 -11.48 -8.51 -24.07
C GLN A 39 -10.71 -8.00 -25.31
N ALA A 40 -10.87 -8.65 -26.46
CA ALA A 40 -10.32 -8.16 -27.73
C ALA A 40 -10.88 -6.79 -28.11
N GLY A 41 -12.19 -6.57 -27.92
CA GLY A 41 -12.82 -5.27 -28.13
C GLY A 41 -12.25 -4.18 -27.21
N ARG A 42 -12.09 -4.49 -25.91
CA ARG A 42 -11.48 -3.57 -24.94
C ARG A 42 -10.05 -3.21 -25.33
N GLN A 43 -9.24 -4.19 -25.72
CA GLN A 43 -7.86 -3.99 -26.19
C GLN A 43 -7.79 -3.07 -27.42
N LEU A 44 -8.68 -3.27 -28.40
CA LEU A 44 -8.76 -2.45 -29.60
C LEU A 44 -9.05 -0.99 -29.27
N ALA A 45 -10.04 -0.74 -28.41
CA ALA A 45 -10.43 0.60 -27.97
C ALA A 45 -9.34 1.28 -27.13
N VAL A 46 -8.77 0.59 -26.14
CA VAL A 46 -7.70 1.12 -25.28
C VAL A 46 -6.46 1.48 -26.11
N ALA A 47 -6.13 0.69 -27.13
CA ALA A 47 -5.06 1.00 -28.08
C ALA A 47 -5.38 2.17 -29.04
N GLY A 48 -6.63 2.66 -29.05
CA GLY A 48 -7.07 3.79 -29.86
C GLY A 48 -7.37 3.46 -31.32
N TYR A 49 -7.53 2.18 -31.66
CA TYR A 49 -7.97 1.74 -32.98
C TYR A 49 -9.47 1.93 -33.16
N LYS A 50 -9.93 1.88 -34.41
CA LYS A 50 -11.35 2.03 -34.71
C LYS A 50 -12.06 0.69 -34.56
N ARG A 51 -13.36 0.75 -34.28
CA ARG A 51 -14.21 -0.43 -34.20
C ARG A 51 -14.14 -1.31 -35.46
N GLU A 52 -14.00 -0.69 -36.63
CA GLU A 52 -13.92 -1.39 -37.92
C GLU A 52 -12.60 -2.16 -38.11
N ASP A 53 -11.60 -1.92 -37.27
CA ASP A 53 -10.30 -2.60 -37.29
C ASP A 53 -10.33 -3.97 -36.56
N ALA A 54 -11.53 -4.48 -36.24
CA ALA A 54 -11.72 -5.77 -35.60
C ALA A 54 -11.08 -6.92 -36.40
N SER A 55 -10.46 -7.86 -35.69
CA SER A 55 -9.80 -9.02 -36.30
C SER A 55 -10.77 -9.88 -37.14
N PRO A 56 -10.31 -10.50 -38.24
CA PRO A 56 -11.09 -11.50 -38.98
C PRO A 56 -11.63 -12.64 -38.09
N HIS A 57 -10.89 -13.01 -37.04
CA HIS A 57 -11.33 -14.02 -36.08
C HIS A 57 -12.63 -13.65 -35.35
N ILE A 58 -12.93 -12.34 -35.26
CA ILE A 58 -14.20 -11.84 -34.73
C ILE A 58 -15.21 -11.63 -35.86
N THR A 59 -14.83 -10.92 -36.93
CA THR A 59 -15.78 -10.50 -37.98
C THR A 59 -16.33 -11.66 -38.81
N GLU A 60 -15.62 -12.78 -38.89
CA GLU A 60 -16.09 -14.01 -39.56
C GLU A 60 -16.99 -14.89 -38.66
N ASN A 61 -17.11 -14.56 -37.37
CA ASN A 61 -17.89 -15.31 -36.38
C ASN A 61 -18.99 -14.42 -35.78
N PRO A 62 -20.18 -14.33 -36.42
CA PRO A 62 -21.27 -13.46 -35.96
C PRO A 62 -21.63 -13.58 -34.46
N PRO A 63 -21.63 -14.79 -33.83
CA PRO A 63 -21.92 -14.91 -32.39
C PRO A 63 -20.91 -14.21 -31.46
N LEU A 64 -19.70 -13.90 -31.93
CA LEU A 64 -18.66 -13.22 -31.13
C LEU A 64 -18.68 -11.70 -31.33
N HIS A 65 -19.40 -11.21 -32.34
CA HIS A 65 -19.39 -9.81 -32.72
C HIS A 65 -20.01 -8.91 -31.64
N ASP A 66 -21.15 -9.33 -31.09
CA ASP A 66 -21.88 -8.56 -30.08
C ASP A 66 -21.05 -8.36 -28.80
N ASP A 67 -20.38 -9.43 -28.32
CA ASP A 67 -19.49 -9.35 -27.16
C ASP A 67 -18.27 -8.47 -27.44
N HIS A 68 -17.68 -8.57 -28.64
CA HIS A 68 -16.59 -7.70 -29.05
C HIS A 68 -17.01 -6.23 -29.11
N GLU A 69 -18.18 -5.92 -29.69
CA GLU A 69 -18.70 -4.54 -29.72
C GLU A 69 -18.94 -4.02 -28.30
N ALA A 70 -19.56 -4.80 -27.42
CA ALA A 70 -19.74 -4.43 -26.03
C ALA A 70 -18.39 -4.13 -25.35
N GLY A 71 -17.38 -4.96 -25.59
CA GLY A 71 -16.02 -4.74 -25.11
C GLY A 71 -15.38 -3.47 -25.64
N TYR A 72 -15.57 -3.16 -26.93
CA TYR A 72 -15.08 -1.92 -27.54
C TYR A 72 -15.70 -0.69 -26.89
N PHE A 73 -17.02 -0.70 -26.65
CA PHE A 73 -17.69 0.40 -25.95
C PHE A 73 -17.24 0.55 -24.50
N ASP A 74 -17.08 -0.56 -23.76
CA ASP A 74 -16.48 -0.55 -22.41
C ASP A 74 -15.10 0.12 -22.44
N GLY A 75 -14.26 -0.25 -23.41
CA GLY A 75 -12.91 0.31 -23.59
C GLY A 75 -12.91 1.79 -23.94
N GLU A 76 -13.79 2.24 -24.84
CA GLU A 76 -13.93 3.67 -25.18
C GLU A 76 -14.44 4.49 -23.99
N ASN A 77 -15.40 3.97 -23.23
CA ASN A 77 -15.89 4.62 -22.02
C ASN A 77 -14.77 4.78 -20.98
N ALA A 78 -13.97 3.73 -20.75
CA ALA A 78 -12.83 3.80 -19.84
C ALA A 78 -11.75 4.77 -20.33
N ARG A 79 -11.43 4.75 -21.64
CA ARG A 79 -10.48 5.69 -22.27
C ARG A 79 -10.97 7.14 -22.21
N PHE A 80 -12.28 7.36 -22.30
CA PHE A 80 -12.88 8.67 -22.10
C PHE A 80 -12.74 9.11 -20.64
N ALA A 81 -13.06 8.24 -19.68
CA ALA A 81 -12.99 8.56 -18.26
C ALA A 81 -11.59 9.03 -17.82
N ILE A 82 -10.52 8.38 -18.29
CA ILE A 82 -9.13 8.78 -17.94
C ILE A 82 -8.72 10.14 -18.52
N LYS A 83 -9.40 10.65 -19.56
CA LYS A 83 -9.09 12.00 -20.11
C LYS A 83 -9.62 13.12 -19.23
N PHE A 84 -10.61 12.83 -18.40
CA PHE A 84 -11.26 13.79 -17.51
C PHE A 84 -11.04 13.45 -16.03
N SER A 85 -10.13 12.51 -15.74
CA SER A 85 -9.80 12.14 -14.38
C SER A 85 -8.94 13.22 -13.71
N GLY A 86 -9.17 13.45 -12.41
CA GLY A 86 -8.36 14.36 -11.59
C GLY A 86 -6.96 13.79 -11.28
N ALA A 87 -6.19 14.49 -10.45
CA ALA A 87 -4.81 14.12 -10.10
C ALA A 87 -4.66 12.71 -9.50
N ASP A 88 -5.71 12.22 -8.83
CA ASP A 88 -5.73 10.90 -8.17
C ASP A 88 -6.48 9.82 -8.98
N GLY A 89 -6.93 10.16 -10.18
CA GLY A 89 -7.68 9.26 -11.04
C GLY A 89 -6.79 8.36 -11.90
N LEU A 90 -7.42 7.40 -12.57
CA LEU A 90 -6.72 6.41 -13.40
C LEU A 90 -6.04 7.09 -14.60
N ASP A 91 -4.75 6.83 -14.81
CA ASP A 91 -4.01 7.24 -16.01
C ASP A 91 -3.99 6.13 -17.07
N ALA A 92 -3.29 6.36 -18.19
CA ALA A 92 -3.18 5.36 -19.25
C ALA A 92 -2.50 4.05 -18.79
N ALA A 93 -1.53 4.13 -17.86
CA ALA A 93 -0.86 2.95 -17.32
C ALA A 93 -1.77 2.18 -16.35
N GLY A 94 -2.60 2.90 -15.57
CA GLY A 94 -3.62 2.31 -14.72
C GLY A 94 -4.71 1.63 -15.52
N LEU A 95 -5.12 2.21 -16.64
CA LEU A 95 -6.09 1.61 -17.56
C LEU A 95 -5.54 0.32 -18.19
N ASP A 96 -4.28 0.32 -18.61
CA ASP A 96 -3.60 -0.89 -19.10
C ASP A 96 -3.49 -1.97 -18.00
N ALA A 97 -3.17 -1.57 -16.77
CA ALA A 97 -3.14 -2.49 -15.64
C ALA A 97 -4.52 -3.10 -15.34
N CYS A 98 -5.61 -2.31 -15.41
CA CYS A 98 -6.98 -2.82 -15.27
C CYS A 98 -7.31 -3.82 -16.39
N LEU A 99 -6.91 -3.51 -17.63
CA LEU A 99 -7.13 -4.38 -18.79
C LEU A 99 -6.42 -5.72 -18.62
N GLN A 100 -5.16 -5.72 -18.16
CA GLN A 100 -4.40 -6.94 -17.87
C GLN A 100 -4.99 -7.73 -16.71
N ALA A 101 -5.36 -7.05 -15.62
CA ALA A 101 -6.00 -7.68 -14.47
C ALA A 101 -7.32 -8.36 -14.87
N ARG A 102 -8.11 -7.73 -15.76
CA ARG A 102 -9.36 -8.31 -16.25
C ARG A 102 -9.12 -9.56 -17.12
N ALA A 103 -8.11 -9.54 -17.99
CA ALA A 103 -7.74 -10.74 -18.76
C ALA A 103 -7.33 -11.90 -17.85
N ALA A 104 -6.51 -11.62 -16.82
CA ALA A 104 -6.11 -12.63 -15.83
C ALA A 104 -7.31 -13.14 -15.00
N PHE A 105 -8.24 -12.26 -14.64
CA PHE A 105 -9.48 -12.63 -13.97
C PHE A 105 -10.31 -13.61 -14.80
N ASP A 106 -10.61 -13.26 -16.06
CA ASP A 106 -11.44 -14.08 -16.93
C ASP A 106 -10.79 -15.46 -17.18
N GLN A 107 -9.45 -15.50 -17.30
CA GLN A 107 -8.69 -16.74 -17.40
C GLN A 107 -8.79 -17.60 -16.13
N ALA A 108 -8.56 -17.02 -14.94
CA ALA A 108 -8.64 -17.73 -13.67
C ALA A 108 -10.05 -18.32 -13.44
N VAL A 109 -11.09 -17.58 -13.81
CA VAL A 109 -12.48 -18.06 -13.77
C VAL A 109 -12.70 -19.22 -14.75
N HIS A 110 -12.17 -19.14 -15.97
CA HIS A 110 -12.27 -20.21 -16.95
C HIS A 110 -11.62 -21.51 -16.46
N GLU A 111 -10.41 -21.39 -15.90
CA GLU A 111 -9.61 -22.50 -15.38
C GLU A 111 -10.13 -23.03 -14.04
N ALA A 112 -11.01 -22.28 -13.36
CA ALA A 112 -11.47 -22.54 -11.99
C ALA A 112 -10.31 -22.57 -10.98
N ASP A 113 -9.35 -21.66 -11.17
CA ASP A 113 -8.14 -21.54 -10.36
C ASP A 113 -8.34 -20.50 -9.25
N ALA A 114 -8.53 -20.98 -8.02
CA ALA A 114 -8.75 -20.13 -6.85
C ALA A 114 -7.50 -19.30 -6.48
N ASP A 115 -6.30 -19.87 -6.62
CA ASP A 115 -5.05 -19.19 -6.31
C ASP A 115 -4.81 -18.05 -7.31
N ALA A 116 -5.12 -18.27 -8.59
CA ALA A 116 -5.04 -17.22 -9.61
C ALA A 116 -6.08 -16.11 -9.36
N VAL A 117 -7.28 -16.43 -8.88
CA VAL A 117 -8.27 -15.42 -8.47
C VAL A 117 -7.71 -14.55 -7.33
N GLN A 118 -7.08 -15.16 -6.33
CA GLN A 118 -6.45 -14.42 -5.23
C GLN A 118 -5.40 -13.42 -5.74
N VAL A 119 -4.48 -13.87 -6.60
CA VAL A 119 -3.44 -13.01 -7.19
C VAL A 119 -4.03 -11.84 -7.98
N VAL A 120 -5.17 -12.04 -8.64
CA VAL A 120 -5.88 -10.97 -9.35
C VAL A 120 -6.52 -9.99 -8.38
N MET A 121 -7.14 -10.45 -7.28
CA MET A 121 -7.71 -9.56 -6.25
C MET A 121 -6.63 -8.68 -5.62
N ASP A 122 -5.46 -9.22 -5.30
CA ASP A 122 -4.29 -8.46 -4.84
C ASP A 122 -3.80 -7.44 -5.88
N THR A 123 -3.91 -7.78 -7.15
CA THR A 123 -3.55 -6.87 -8.24
C THR A 123 -4.54 -5.72 -8.35
N ILE A 124 -5.84 -5.99 -8.24
CA ILE A 124 -6.92 -4.99 -8.22
C ILE A 124 -6.74 -4.06 -7.02
N PHE A 125 -6.48 -4.60 -5.82
CA PHE A 125 -6.21 -3.81 -4.63
C PHE A 125 -5.03 -2.85 -4.84
N ARG A 126 -3.90 -3.35 -5.37
CA ARG A 126 -2.72 -2.52 -5.66
C ARG A 126 -2.99 -1.43 -6.70
N ILE A 127 -3.80 -1.71 -7.72
CA ILE A 127 -4.26 -0.70 -8.69
C ILE A 127 -5.06 0.38 -7.95
N ALA A 128 -6.04 -0.01 -7.13
CA ALA A 128 -6.86 0.93 -6.38
C ALA A 128 -6.05 1.77 -5.37
N THR A 129 -5.03 1.20 -4.72
CA THR A 129 -4.12 1.98 -3.84
C THR A 129 -3.34 3.03 -4.62
N LYS A 130 -2.91 2.70 -5.84
CA LYS A 130 -2.13 3.61 -6.68
C LYS A 130 -2.99 4.72 -7.28
N TYR A 131 -4.28 4.45 -7.54
CA TYR A 131 -5.22 5.37 -8.17
C TYR A 131 -6.48 5.55 -7.28
N PRO A 132 -6.36 6.18 -6.10
CA PRO A 132 -7.43 6.19 -5.09
C PRO A 132 -8.68 6.98 -5.50
N GLY A 133 -8.55 7.94 -6.42
CA GLY A 133 -9.68 8.66 -7.03
C GLY A 133 -10.19 8.03 -8.32
N GLY A 134 -9.59 6.93 -8.78
CA GLY A 134 -9.95 6.22 -10.00
C GLY A 134 -10.99 5.14 -9.79
N ILE A 135 -11.75 4.84 -10.85
CA ILE A 135 -12.58 3.64 -10.94
C ILE A 135 -11.71 2.52 -11.50
N VAL A 136 -11.72 1.34 -10.88
CA VAL A 136 -11.07 0.14 -11.43
C VAL A 136 -11.90 -0.33 -12.63
N ALA A 137 -11.43 -0.02 -13.83
CA ALA A 137 -12.20 -0.24 -15.06
C ALA A 137 -12.39 -1.74 -15.37
N PHE A 138 -13.50 -2.06 -16.04
CA PHE A 138 -13.84 -3.39 -16.56
C PHE A 138 -14.29 -4.42 -15.51
N PHE A 139 -14.64 -4.01 -14.29
CA PHE A 139 -15.10 -4.91 -13.22
C PHE A 139 -16.50 -4.58 -12.69
N ASP A 140 -17.33 -3.88 -13.47
CA ASP A 140 -18.70 -3.51 -13.05
C ASP A 140 -19.60 -4.74 -12.75
N ASP A 141 -19.24 -5.91 -13.28
CA ASP A 141 -19.87 -7.22 -13.05
C ASP A 141 -19.32 -7.98 -11.82
N VAL A 142 -18.32 -7.43 -11.13
CA VAL A 142 -17.67 -8.02 -9.96
C VAL A 142 -17.87 -7.09 -8.75
N PRO A 143 -18.99 -7.23 -8.01
CA PRO A 143 -19.34 -6.29 -6.93
C PRO A 143 -18.28 -6.21 -5.82
N GLU A 144 -17.53 -7.28 -5.59
CA GLU A 144 -16.48 -7.35 -4.57
C GLU A 144 -15.32 -6.36 -4.84
N VAL A 145 -15.15 -5.91 -6.09
CA VAL A 145 -14.09 -4.94 -6.47
C VAL A 145 -14.33 -3.56 -5.83
N GLU A 146 -15.58 -3.15 -5.61
CA GLU A 146 -15.84 -1.86 -4.95
C GLU A 146 -15.44 -1.88 -3.47
N ASP A 147 -15.62 -3.02 -2.79
CA ASP A 147 -15.21 -3.19 -1.39
C ASP A 147 -13.68 -3.15 -1.27
N LEU A 148 -12.99 -3.87 -2.17
CA LEU A 148 -11.53 -3.78 -2.31
C LEU A 148 -11.05 -2.35 -2.57
N ARG A 149 -11.72 -1.63 -3.46
CA ARG A 149 -11.36 -0.25 -3.79
C ARG A 149 -11.49 0.65 -2.57
N ARG A 150 -12.58 0.53 -1.80
CA ARG A 150 -12.78 1.30 -0.56
C ARG A 150 -11.70 0.99 0.48
N ALA A 151 -11.35 -0.28 0.66
CA ALA A 151 -10.28 -0.69 1.56
C ALA A 151 -8.91 -0.13 1.13
N ALA A 152 -8.60 -0.19 -0.16
CA ALA A 152 -7.36 0.34 -0.72
C ALA A 152 -7.22 1.86 -0.49
N VAL A 153 -8.30 2.61 -0.63
CA VAL A 153 -8.34 4.06 -0.35
C VAL A 153 -8.13 4.35 1.13
N ALA A 154 -8.80 3.60 2.01
CA ALA A 154 -8.65 3.75 3.46
C ALA A 154 -7.20 3.47 3.90
N TRP A 155 -6.62 2.36 3.42
CA TRP A 155 -5.23 1.99 3.68
C TRP A 155 -4.25 3.04 3.18
N ARG A 156 -4.46 3.56 1.96
CA ARG A 156 -3.60 4.61 1.40
C ARG A 156 -3.64 5.87 2.25
N THR A 157 -4.84 6.28 2.67
CA THR A 157 -5.04 7.46 3.52
C THR A 157 -4.34 7.31 4.86
N ALA A 158 -4.44 6.14 5.49
CA ALA A 158 -3.74 5.86 6.74
C ALA A 158 -2.22 5.86 6.57
N THR A 159 -1.72 5.25 5.49
CA THR A 159 -0.29 5.25 5.16
C THR A 159 0.24 6.68 4.95
N ASP A 160 -0.46 7.50 4.17
CA ASP A 160 -0.06 8.89 3.92
C ASP A 160 -0.08 9.72 5.23
N ALA A 161 -1.07 9.47 6.12
CA ALA A 161 -1.14 10.12 7.43
C ALA A 161 0.01 9.69 8.36
N HIS A 162 0.35 8.41 8.37
CA HIS A 162 1.48 7.87 9.12
C HIS A 162 2.81 8.45 8.62
N ASP A 163 3.02 8.49 7.30
CA ASP A 163 4.22 9.09 6.70
C ASP A 163 4.34 10.59 7.02
N ALA A 164 3.22 11.32 7.00
CA ALA A 164 3.20 12.72 7.40
C ALA A 164 3.52 12.92 8.89
N ALA A 165 2.95 12.07 9.77
CA ALA A 165 3.23 12.10 11.21
C ALA A 165 4.71 11.80 11.50
N ARG A 166 5.27 10.79 10.83
CA ARG A 166 6.70 10.44 10.88
C ARG A 166 7.57 11.61 10.41
N ALA A 167 7.24 12.23 9.28
CA ALA A 167 7.98 13.39 8.77
C ALA A 167 7.93 14.57 9.75
N ALA A 168 6.78 14.84 10.36
CA ALA A 168 6.62 15.86 11.39
C ALA A 168 7.41 15.53 12.67
N ALA A 169 7.45 14.27 13.09
CA ALA A 169 8.28 13.82 14.22
C ALA A 169 9.77 14.02 13.95
N VAL A 170 10.25 13.67 12.74
CA VAL A 170 11.64 13.91 12.33
C VAL A 170 11.97 15.41 12.32
N ALA A 171 11.05 16.26 11.84
CA ALA A 171 11.25 17.71 11.85
C ALA A 171 11.32 18.27 13.28
N ARG A 172 10.37 17.90 14.16
CA ARG A 172 10.39 18.27 15.58
C ARG A 172 11.67 17.82 16.27
N GLN A 173 12.14 16.61 15.96
CA GLN A 173 13.39 16.09 16.49
C GLN A 173 14.59 16.94 16.07
N ALA A 174 14.69 17.32 14.79
CA ALA A 174 15.78 18.16 14.29
C ALA A 174 15.77 19.56 14.94
N GLU A 175 14.58 20.15 15.12
CA GLU A 175 14.42 21.42 15.83
C GLU A 175 14.85 21.31 17.30
N TRP A 176 14.44 20.24 17.98
CA TRP A 176 14.87 19.96 19.35
C TRP A 176 16.39 19.79 19.45
N GLU A 177 17.02 19.00 18.57
CA GLU A 177 18.49 18.81 18.56
C GLU A 177 19.26 20.11 18.34
N ALA A 178 18.73 20.99 17.47
CA ALA A 178 19.29 22.31 17.22
C ALA A 178 19.09 23.28 18.39
N SER A 179 18.07 23.07 19.22
CA SER A 179 17.78 23.88 20.41
C SER A 179 18.65 23.52 21.63
N LEU A 180 19.37 22.39 21.60
CA LEU A 180 20.23 21.98 22.69
C LEU A 180 21.35 23.01 22.92
N PRO A 181 21.61 23.41 24.18
CA PRO A 181 22.65 24.38 24.48
C PRO A 181 24.04 23.83 24.13
N SER A 182 25.00 24.72 23.91
CA SER A 182 26.42 24.34 23.96
C SER A 182 26.83 23.96 25.39
N ALA A 183 27.91 23.20 25.54
CA ALA A 183 28.41 22.80 26.85
C ALA A 183 28.75 23.99 27.75
N THR A 184 29.34 25.05 27.20
CA THR A 184 29.60 26.30 27.92
C THR A 184 28.30 26.97 28.40
N GLU A 185 27.26 27.01 27.56
CA GLU A 185 25.97 27.62 27.92
C GLU A 185 25.26 26.83 29.02
N LEU A 186 25.24 25.51 28.91
CA LEU A 186 24.65 24.63 29.92
C LEU A 186 25.40 24.75 31.25
N MET A 187 26.73 24.71 31.24
CA MET A 187 27.54 24.87 32.45
C MET A 187 27.30 26.22 33.13
N ARG A 188 27.13 27.30 32.35
CA ARG A 188 26.80 28.63 32.88
C ARG A 188 25.41 28.67 33.51
N ALA A 189 24.41 28.07 32.85
CA ALA A 189 23.04 28.02 33.37
C ALA A 189 22.98 27.24 34.70
N VAL A 190 23.63 26.07 34.72
CA VAL A 190 23.72 25.21 35.92
C VAL A 190 24.43 25.94 37.06
N ALA A 191 25.54 26.62 36.80
CA ALA A 191 26.24 27.40 37.83
C ALA A 191 25.47 28.66 38.30
N ALA A 192 24.50 29.15 37.53
CA ALA A 192 23.67 30.28 37.94
C ALA A 192 22.53 29.85 38.88
N GLU A 193 21.96 28.67 38.63
CA GLU A 193 20.76 28.17 39.30
C GLU A 193 21.05 27.15 40.42
N ALA A 194 22.04 26.28 40.20
CA ALA A 194 22.47 25.24 41.14
C ALA A 194 23.86 25.57 41.74
N ASN A 195 23.96 26.62 42.55
CA ASN A 195 25.22 27.10 43.17
C ASN A 195 25.26 27.07 44.71
N GLY A 196 24.36 26.33 45.34
CA GLY A 196 24.32 26.13 46.79
C GLY A 196 24.33 24.64 47.14
N GLU A 197 24.73 24.29 48.34
CA GLU A 197 24.65 22.89 48.79
C GLU A 197 23.18 22.41 48.73
N GLY A 198 22.95 21.27 48.07
CA GLY A 198 21.61 20.68 47.93
C GLY A 198 20.70 21.34 46.89
N THR A 199 21.19 22.26 46.06
CA THR A 199 20.42 22.81 44.93
C THR A 199 20.60 21.96 43.67
N SER A 200 19.61 22.01 42.76
CA SER A 200 19.60 21.21 41.55
C SER A 200 19.17 21.99 40.30
N PHE A 201 19.49 21.45 39.13
CA PHE A 201 19.09 21.95 37.82
C PHE A 201 18.61 20.80 36.94
N ASP A 202 17.42 20.94 36.35
CA ASP A 202 16.85 19.92 35.47
C ASP A 202 17.20 20.19 34.00
N PHE A 203 17.70 19.17 33.30
CA PHE A 203 18.07 19.21 31.89
C PHE A 203 17.66 17.93 31.18
N GLN A 204 16.63 18.02 30.31
CA GLN A 204 16.25 16.96 29.37
C GLN A 204 16.10 15.56 30.03
N GLY A 205 15.43 15.50 31.20
CA GLY A 205 15.23 14.25 31.96
C GLY A 205 16.37 13.87 32.92
N TYR A 206 17.40 14.70 33.01
CA TYR A 206 18.45 14.60 34.01
C TYR A 206 18.32 15.70 35.07
N THR A 207 18.62 15.37 36.32
CA THR A 207 18.75 16.33 37.41
C THR A 207 20.21 16.41 37.83
N LEU A 208 20.78 17.60 37.75
CA LEU A 208 22.16 17.91 38.16
C LEU A 208 22.13 18.48 39.57
N TRP A 209 22.73 17.80 40.54
CA TRP A 209 22.83 18.26 41.93
C TRP A 209 24.18 18.91 42.18
N HIS A 210 24.18 20.06 42.86
CA HIS A 210 25.42 20.76 43.16
C HIS A 210 26.14 20.12 44.35
N GLU A 211 27.40 19.70 44.12
CA GLU A 211 28.26 18.97 45.05
C GLU A 211 29.57 19.75 45.26
N PRO A 212 29.54 20.84 46.05
CA PRO A 212 30.68 21.76 46.19
C PRO A 212 31.95 21.08 46.74
N ASP A 213 31.79 20.09 47.63
CA ASP A 213 32.90 19.31 48.19
C ASP A 213 33.60 18.43 47.15
N HIS A 214 32.94 18.17 46.02
CA HIS A 214 33.45 17.39 44.90
C HIS A 214 33.81 18.25 43.68
N GLY A 215 33.68 19.58 43.80
CA GLY A 215 34.11 20.55 42.78
C GLY A 215 33.25 20.57 41.51
N GLY A 216 31.98 20.17 41.60
CA GLY A 216 31.07 20.18 40.44
C GLY A 216 29.65 19.71 40.75
N TRP A 217 29.06 18.99 39.80
CA TRP A 217 27.68 18.50 39.91
C TRP A 217 27.60 16.98 39.73
N SER A 218 26.76 16.33 40.52
CA SER A 218 26.40 14.91 40.32
C SER A 218 25.15 14.81 39.44
N LEU A 219 25.02 13.70 38.71
CA LEU A 219 23.95 13.47 37.74
C LEU A 219 23.02 12.36 38.24
N THR A 220 21.71 12.66 38.26
CA THR A 220 20.64 11.67 38.41
C THR A 220 19.75 11.69 37.18
N ASN A 221 19.21 10.54 36.82
CA ASN A 221 18.25 10.44 35.74
C ASN A 221 16.81 10.38 36.28
N ALA A 222 15.83 10.43 35.38
CA ALA A 222 14.42 10.50 35.73
C ALA A 222 13.85 9.23 36.41
N TYR A 223 14.59 8.13 36.46
CA TYR A 223 14.22 6.93 37.25
C TYR A 223 14.85 6.91 38.64
N GLY A 224 15.58 7.96 39.04
CA GLY A 224 16.27 8.02 40.33
C GLY A 224 17.43 7.02 40.44
N VAL A 225 17.97 6.56 39.31
CA VAL A 225 19.15 5.69 39.30
C VAL A 225 20.39 6.58 39.32
N ASP A 226 21.11 6.55 40.45
CA ASP A 226 22.37 7.28 40.65
C ASP A 226 23.48 6.67 39.79
N HIS A 227 23.77 7.27 38.64
CA HIS A 227 25.08 7.14 38.04
C HIS A 227 25.87 8.38 38.45
N CYS A 228 26.60 8.30 39.58
CA CYS A 228 27.44 9.38 40.09
C CYS A 228 28.59 9.73 39.12
N ARG A 229 28.25 10.34 37.99
CA ARG A 229 29.18 10.97 37.07
C ARG A 229 29.27 12.42 37.49
N PHE A 230 30.44 12.78 38.01
CA PHE A 230 30.71 14.16 38.38
C PHE A 230 31.02 14.96 37.12
N LEU A 231 30.26 16.03 36.91
CA LEU A 231 30.46 16.99 35.84
C LEU A 231 31.25 18.15 36.43
N THR A 232 32.50 18.31 35.99
CA THR A 232 33.42 19.35 36.52
C THR A 232 34.05 20.20 35.41
N SER A 233 33.90 19.77 34.16
CA SER A 233 34.51 20.41 33.00
C SER A 233 33.54 20.54 31.83
N GLU A 234 33.80 21.48 30.92
CA GLU A 234 33.04 21.65 29.67
C GLU A 234 32.95 20.34 28.86
N ARG A 235 33.99 19.51 28.90
CA ARG A 235 33.98 18.18 28.25
C ARG A 235 32.91 17.26 28.84
N ASP A 236 32.72 17.28 30.15
CA ASP A 236 31.73 16.44 30.81
C ASP A 236 30.30 16.88 30.44
N PHE A 237 30.07 18.20 30.37
CA PHE A 237 28.82 18.78 29.89
C PHE A 237 28.57 18.47 28.40
N GLN A 238 29.60 18.51 27.55
CA GLN A 238 29.47 18.10 26.15
C GLN A 238 29.10 16.61 26.03
N GLN A 239 29.69 15.76 26.87
CA GLN A 239 29.35 14.34 26.90
C GLN A 239 27.91 14.10 27.38
N LEU A 240 27.39 14.90 28.31
CA LEU A 240 25.98 14.86 28.71
C LEU A 240 25.07 15.24 27.53
N ILE A 241 25.36 16.35 26.84
CA ILE A 241 24.60 16.78 25.64
C ILE A 241 24.64 15.71 24.55
N ASP A 242 25.79 15.09 24.31
CA ASP A 242 25.92 14.01 23.33
C ASP A 242 25.15 12.74 23.75
N THR A 243 25.05 12.47 25.06
CA THR A 243 24.25 11.35 25.60
C THR A 243 22.76 11.61 25.39
N VAL A 244 22.31 12.84 25.65
CA VAL A 244 20.95 13.31 25.35
C VAL A 244 20.65 13.18 23.85
N ARG A 245 21.55 13.63 22.97
CA ARG A 245 21.41 13.48 21.50
C ARG A 245 21.31 12.02 21.07
N ARG A 246 22.12 11.14 21.66
CA ARG A 246 22.15 9.71 21.33
C ARG A 246 20.99 8.92 21.94
N ARG A 247 20.13 9.57 22.75
CA ARG A 247 18.99 8.92 23.41
C ARG A 247 19.41 7.65 24.18
N GLN A 248 20.63 7.67 24.73
CA GLN A 248 21.09 6.56 25.56
C GLN A 248 20.27 6.61 26.85
N ASP A 249 19.37 5.64 26.94
CA ASP A 249 18.37 5.43 27.99
C ASP A 249 18.94 5.68 29.37
N ILE A 250 18.30 6.57 30.16
CA ILE A 250 17.72 6.24 31.48
C ILE A 250 16.57 7.23 31.84
N GLY A 251 15.48 7.36 31.07
CA GLY A 251 14.34 8.22 31.50
C GLY A 251 13.15 8.27 30.53
N PRO A 252 11.91 8.59 30.98
CA PRO A 252 10.78 8.81 30.08
C PRO A 252 11.12 9.90 29.06
N VAL A 253 10.85 9.60 27.80
CA VAL A 253 11.12 10.45 26.65
C VAL A 253 10.38 11.78 26.82
N PRO A 254 11.07 12.94 26.91
CA PRO A 254 10.40 14.23 26.99
C PRO A 254 9.49 14.47 25.78
N PRO A 255 8.38 15.22 25.91
CA PRO A 255 7.53 15.59 24.77
C PRO A 255 8.37 16.22 23.65
N GLY A 256 8.31 15.66 22.44
CA GLY A 256 9.16 16.05 21.30
C GLY A 256 10.46 15.26 21.12
N CYS A 257 10.81 14.35 22.03
CA CYS A 257 11.91 13.39 21.89
C CYS A 257 11.44 12.00 21.41
N GLU A 258 10.15 11.87 21.05
CA GLU A 258 9.50 10.62 20.60
C GLU A 258 10.35 9.91 19.53
N ILE A 259 10.32 8.57 19.50
CA ILE A 259 10.96 7.81 18.44
C ILE A 259 10.08 7.96 17.18
N PRO A 260 10.61 8.50 16.06
CA PRO A 260 9.83 8.61 14.84
C PRO A 260 9.33 7.25 14.30
N ASP A 261 10.00 6.18 14.73
CA ASP A 261 9.75 4.78 14.41
C ASP A 261 9.09 4.00 15.56
N GLU A 262 8.64 4.64 16.65
CA GLU A 262 7.78 3.93 17.61
C GLU A 262 6.49 3.57 16.87
N PRO A 263 6.15 2.28 16.74
CA PRO A 263 5.00 1.89 15.96
C PRO A 263 3.76 2.49 16.63
N VAL A 264 3.18 3.49 15.98
CA VAL A 264 1.77 3.79 16.21
C VAL A 264 1.05 2.48 15.88
N GLU A 265 0.23 1.96 16.79
CA GLU A 265 -0.66 0.84 16.48
C GLU A 265 -1.55 1.27 15.31
N ASP A 266 -1.13 0.93 14.09
CA ASP A 266 -1.82 1.23 12.85
C ASP A 266 -2.54 -0.03 12.37
N ASP A 267 -3.76 -0.19 12.87
CA ASP A 267 -4.65 -1.30 12.49
C ASP A 267 -5.14 -1.18 11.03
N SER A 268 -4.83 -0.09 10.31
CA SER A 268 -5.30 0.10 8.92
C SER A 268 -4.75 -0.95 7.96
N TYR A 269 -3.57 -1.51 8.22
CA TYR A 269 -3.04 -2.64 7.47
C TYR A 269 -3.85 -3.92 7.72
N ILE A 270 -4.25 -4.17 8.97
CA ILE A 270 -5.07 -5.31 9.35
C ILE A 270 -6.47 -5.20 8.72
N ASP A 271 -7.06 -4.01 8.76
CA ASP A 271 -8.35 -3.73 8.13
C ASP A 271 -8.30 -3.93 6.61
N ALA A 272 -7.23 -3.47 5.96
CA ALA A 272 -7.03 -3.63 4.52
C ALA A 272 -6.90 -5.11 4.13
N MET A 273 -6.08 -5.87 4.87
CA MET A 273 -5.91 -7.32 4.65
C MET A 273 -7.21 -8.08 4.89
N THR A 274 -7.98 -7.70 5.91
CA THR A 274 -9.28 -8.30 6.22
C THR A 274 -10.26 -8.06 5.09
N ALA A 275 -10.36 -6.83 4.59
CA ALA A 275 -11.24 -6.51 3.46
C ALA A 275 -10.85 -7.25 2.17
N CYS A 276 -9.54 -7.44 1.90
CA CYS A 276 -9.07 -8.27 0.79
C CYS A 276 -9.55 -9.72 0.92
N TYR A 277 -9.36 -10.30 2.09
CA TYR A 277 -9.76 -11.68 2.36
C TYR A 277 -11.29 -11.89 2.31
N GLU A 278 -12.07 -10.93 2.83
CA GLU A 278 -13.54 -10.97 2.77
C GLU A 278 -14.05 -10.89 1.33
N ALA A 279 -13.51 -9.96 0.53
CA ALA A 279 -13.88 -9.81 -0.87
C ALA A 279 -13.49 -11.05 -1.71
N GLU A 280 -12.31 -11.61 -1.47
CA GLU A 280 -11.86 -12.86 -2.09
C GLU A 280 -12.81 -14.02 -1.75
N THR A 281 -13.11 -14.21 -0.46
CA THR A 281 -13.99 -15.29 0.01
C THR A 281 -15.39 -15.18 -0.60
N ALA A 282 -15.94 -13.97 -0.65
CA ALA A 282 -17.25 -13.71 -1.25
C ALA A 282 -17.24 -14.01 -2.76
N LEU A 283 -16.19 -13.60 -3.46
CA LEU A 283 -16.02 -13.85 -4.89
C LEU A 283 -15.90 -15.35 -5.19
N LEU A 284 -15.03 -16.08 -4.48
CA LEU A 284 -14.86 -17.52 -4.67
C LEU A 284 -16.18 -18.27 -4.42
N ALA A 285 -16.91 -17.90 -3.37
CA ALA A 285 -18.23 -18.48 -3.08
C ALA A 285 -19.23 -18.20 -4.21
N ARG A 286 -19.25 -16.97 -4.75
CA ARG A 286 -20.14 -16.59 -5.87
C ARG A 286 -19.80 -17.33 -7.17
N LEU A 287 -18.51 -17.59 -7.40
CA LEU A 287 -18.02 -18.37 -8.54
C LEU A 287 -18.18 -19.89 -8.34
N GLY A 288 -18.57 -20.34 -7.15
CA GLY A 288 -18.65 -21.76 -6.80
C GLY A 288 -17.28 -22.44 -6.75
N LEU A 289 -16.21 -21.66 -6.54
CA LEU A 289 -14.85 -22.14 -6.36
C LEU A 289 -14.60 -22.39 -4.87
N SER A 290 -13.97 -23.52 -4.55
CA SER A 290 -13.50 -23.79 -3.19
C SER A 290 -12.00 -23.54 -3.14
N ALA A 291 -11.55 -22.76 -2.16
CA ALA A 291 -10.12 -22.61 -1.86
C ALA A 291 -9.45 -23.94 -1.49
N ASP A 292 -10.24 -24.96 -1.11
CA ASP A 292 -9.80 -26.31 -0.74
C ASP A 292 -10.10 -27.37 -1.82
N ALA A 293 -10.46 -26.97 -3.05
CA ALA A 293 -10.77 -27.94 -4.09
C ALA A 293 -9.52 -28.81 -4.40
N PRO A 294 -9.58 -30.14 -4.26
CA PRO A 294 -8.47 -30.99 -4.67
C PRO A 294 -8.24 -30.78 -6.16
N VAL A 295 -6.99 -30.51 -6.54
CA VAL A 295 -6.54 -30.57 -7.93
C VAL A 295 -7.04 -31.90 -8.47
N LEU A 296 -8.03 -31.85 -9.37
CA LEU A 296 -8.52 -33.05 -10.02
C LEU A 296 -7.34 -33.58 -10.84
N ASP A 297 -6.70 -34.63 -10.32
CA ASP A 297 -5.72 -35.42 -11.07
C ASP A 297 -6.37 -35.79 -12.40
N ALA A 298 -5.76 -35.31 -13.48
CA ALA A 298 -6.14 -35.64 -14.84
C ALA A 298 -6.11 -37.17 -15.01
N VAL A 299 -7.25 -37.77 -15.37
CA VAL A 299 -7.38 -39.16 -15.82
C VAL A 299 -7.36 -39.20 -17.34
#